data_AF-A0A5N5UCC3-F1
#
_entry.id   AF-A0A5N5UCC3-F1
#
_cell.length_a   1.000
_cell.length_b   1.000
_cell.length_c   1.000
_cell.angle_alpha   90.00
_cell.angle_beta   90.00
_cell.angle_gamma   90.00
#
_symmetry.space_group_name_H-M   'P 1'
#
loop_
_entity.id
_entity.type
_entity.pdbx_description
1 polymer ?
#
loop_
_entity_poly.entity_id
_entity_poly.type
_entity_poly.pdbx_seq_one_letter_code
_entity_poly.pdbx_strand_id
1 'polypeptide(L)'
;MPDDDPEERLADALERVAHGAVVSIPLTRQYGLVGVVAAYLLMLSLNNVLEVAVLWRLEDLQPLTVAHLKPVAAAVPLATVTLVGHRLVPGLAGAVVATLVGLAVYAGVLSWLGFAPAERRLVGALVDRYRSVTPG
;
A
#
# COMPACT_ATOMS: atom_id res chain seq x y z
N MET A 1 22.86 29.56 -7.10
CA MET A 1 22.09 28.75 -6.15
C MET A 1 21.13 29.71 -5.49
N PRO A 2 19.81 29.58 -5.68
CA PRO A 2 18.86 30.45 -4.98
C PRO A 2 19.10 30.30 -3.48
N ASP A 3 19.38 31.42 -2.82
CA ASP A 3 19.70 31.53 -1.41
C ASP A 3 18.37 31.69 -0.68
N ASP A 4 17.60 30.60 -0.57
CA ASP A 4 16.29 30.64 0.08
C ASP A 4 16.51 30.94 1.58
N ASP A 5 15.99 32.09 2.02
CA ASP A 5 16.13 32.60 3.38
C ASP A 5 15.70 31.49 4.38
N PRO A 6 16.50 31.16 5.41
CA PRO A 6 16.09 30.23 6.45
C PRO A 6 14.72 30.55 7.05
N GLU A 7 14.32 31.82 7.13
CA GLU A 7 13.00 32.22 7.61
C GLU A 7 11.87 31.81 6.65
N GLU A 8 12.10 31.92 5.35
CA GLU A 8 11.14 31.56 4.31
C GLU A 8 10.96 30.03 4.22
N ARG A 9 12.06 29.27 4.35
CA ARG A 9 12.00 27.80 4.48
C ARG A 9 11.26 27.35 5.73
N LEU A 10 11.42 28.09 6.84
CA LEU A 10 10.71 27.79 8.08
C LEU A 10 9.22 28.08 7.94
N ALA A 11 8.85 29.20 7.34
CA ALA A 11 7.44 29.54 7.07
C ALA A 11 6.77 28.48 6.19
N ASP A 12 7.45 28.06 5.11
CA ASP A 12 6.93 27.06 4.17
C ASP A 12 6.82 25.67 4.82
N ALA A 13 7.79 25.30 5.67
CA ALA A 13 7.71 24.08 6.47
C ALA A 13 6.57 24.12 7.50
N LEU A 14 6.38 25.25 8.18
CA LEU A 14 5.30 25.45 9.15
C LEU A 14 3.93 25.42 8.48
N GLU A 15 3.80 26.00 7.30
CA GLU A 15 2.56 25.96 6.53
C GLU A 15 2.20 24.52 6.11
N ARG A 16 3.18 23.73 5.64
CA ARG A 16 2.96 22.31 5.30
C ARG A 16 2.57 21.48 6.52
N VAL A 17 3.22 21.74 7.67
CA VAL A 17 2.88 21.09 8.94
C VAL A 17 1.49 21.50 9.41
N ALA A 18 1.12 22.78 9.29
CA ALA A 18 -0.18 23.30 9.67
C ALA A 18 -1.30 22.61 8.86
N HIS A 19 -1.13 22.44 7.55
CA HIS A 19 -2.09 21.71 6.71
C HIS A 19 -2.30 20.25 7.16
N GLY A 20 -1.21 19.52 7.47
CA GLY A 20 -1.31 18.16 8.00
C GLY A 20 -1.94 18.09 9.40
N ALA A 21 -1.64 19.09 10.24
CA ALA A 21 -2.17 19.21 11.60
C ALA A 21 -3.69 19.44 11.62
N VAL A 22 -4.23 20.18 10.64
CA VAL A 22 -5.68 20.45 10.51
C VAL A 22 -6.50 19.15 10.40
N VAL A 23 -5.97 18.12 9.75
CA VAL A 23 -6.65 16.83 9.62
C VAL A 23 -6.31 15.89 10.78
N SER A 24 -5.03 15.81 11.16
CA SER A 24 -4.56 14.86 12.17
C SER A 24 -5.06 15.19 13.58
N ILE A 25 -5.07 16.45 13.99
CA ILE A 25 -5.48 16.89 15.34
C ILE A 25 -6.95 16.55 15.67
N PRO A 26 -7.96 16.91 14.85
CA PRO A 26 -9.34 16.59 15.17
C PRO A 26 -9.60 15.09 15.17
N LEU A 27 -9.05 14.34 14.20
CA LEU A 27 -9.18 12.87 14.16
C LEU A 27 -8.54 12.22 15.39
N THR A 28 -7.36 12.68 15.79
CA THR A 28 -6.68 12.15 16.99
C THR A 28 -7.44 12.49 18.26
N ARG A 29 -7.98 13.71 18.37
CA ARG A 29 -8.80 14.10 19.53
C ARG A 29 -10.07 13.25 19.65
N GLN A 30 -10.70 12.92 18.53
CA GLN A 30 -11.95 12.15 18.53
C GLN A 30 -11.75 10.63 18.63
N TYR A 31 -10.71 10.10 18.00
CA TYR A 31 -10.51 8.65 17.81
C TYR A 31 -9.17 8.12 18.38
N GLY A 32 -8.37 8.95 19.05
CA GLY A 32 -7.09 8.56 19.63
C GLY A 32 -6.11 8.02 18.58
N LEU A 33 -5.48 6.87 18.89
CA LEU A 33 -4.54 6.19 17.98
C LEU A 33 -5.17 5.83 16.63
N VAL A 34 -6.44 5.42 16.63
CA VAL A 34 -7.17 5.12 15.37
C VAL A 34 -7.27 6.37 14.51
N GLY A 35 -7.44 7.54 15.13
CA GLY A 35 -7.45 8.83 14.45
C GLY A 35 -6.13 9.16 13.77
N VAL A 36 -5.00 8.88 14.44
CA VAL A 36 -3.66 9.06 13.87
C VAL A 36 -3.46 8.16 12.65
N VAL A 37 -3.79 6.87 12.78
CA VAL A 37 -3.65 5.90 11.68
C VAL A 37 -4.56 6.28 10.52
N ALA A 38 -5.80 6.68 10.80
CA ALA A 38 -6.74 7.13 9.78
C ALA A 38 -6.24 8.38 9.03
N ALA A 39 -5.68 9.36 9.75
CA ALA A 39 -5.09 10.54 9.12
C ALA A 39 -3.89 10.18 8.23
N TYR A 40 -3.04 9.25 8.67
CA TYR A 40 -1.93 8.75 7.86
C TYR A 40 -2.42 8.04 6.58
N LEU A 41 -3.37 7.12 6.71
CA LEU A 41 -3.93 6.39 5.58
C LEU A 41 -4.65 7.32 4.60
N LEU A 42 -5.33 8.35 5.11
CA LEU A 42 -5.98 9.37 4.29
C LEU A 42 -4.94 10.15 3.49
N MET A 43 -3.85 10.60 4.12
CA MET A 43 -2.79 11.33 3.45
C MET A 43 -2.09 10.48 2.38
N LEU A 44 -1.77 9.23 2.72
CA LEU A 44 -1.19 8.27 1.77
C LEU A 44 -2.12 8.06 0.56
N SER A 45 -3.41 7.88 0.80
CA SER A 45 -4.40 7.69 -0.25
C SER A 45 -4.53 8.94 -1.12
N LEU A 46 -4.57 10.12 -0.52
CA LEU A 46 -4.68 11.38 -1.24
C LEU A 46 -3.45 11.62 -2.12
N ASN A 47 -2.25 11.43 -1.58
CA ASN A 47 -1.00 11.57 -2.32
C ASN A 47 -0.95 10.62 -3.52
N ASN A 48 -1.26 9.34 -3.29
CA ASN A 48 -1.24 8.33 -4.34
C ASN A 48 -2.31 8.59 -5.42
N VAL A 49 -3.49 9.07 -5.04
CA VAL A 49 -4.56 9.42 -6.00
C VAL A 49 -4.18 10.66 -6.80
N LEU A 50 -3.62 11.68 -6.17
CA LEU A 50 -3.14 12.87 -6.86
C LEU A 50 -2.02 12.53 -7.84
N GLU A 51 -1.08 11.68 -7.45
CA GLU A 51 -0.02 11.19 -8.33
C GLU A 51 -0.62 10.48 -9.55
N VAL A 52 -1.54 9.54 -9.35
CA VAL A 52 -2.24 8.86 -10.46
C VAL A 52 -3.01 9.86 -11.34
N ALA A 53 -3.66 10.86 -10.76
CA ALA A 53 -4.41 11.87 -11.50
C ALA A 53 -3.49 12.78 -12.32
N VAL A 54 -2.32 13.14 -11.78
CA VAL A 54 -1.29 13.90 -12.48
C VAL A 54 -0.73 13.09 -13.64
N LEU A 55 -0.34 11.84 -13.42
CA LEU A 55 0.14 10.94 -14.47
C LEU A 55 -0.89 10.82 -15.60
N TRP A 56 -2.16 10.65 -15.23
CA TRP A 56 -3.23 10.50 -16.20
C TRP A 56 -3.53 11.77 -16.98
N ARG A 57 -3.57 12.92 -16.32
CA ARG A 57 -4.03 14.18 -16.94
C ARG A 57 -2.91 15.00 -17.56
N LEU A 58 -1.71 14.99 -16.97
CA LEU A 58 -0.59 15.84 -17.40
C LEU A 58 0.45 15.07 -18.21
N GLU A 59 0.58 13.76 -17.98
CA GLU A 59 1.58 12.93 -18.68
C GLU A 59 0.95 11.97 -19.71
N ASP A 60 -0.38 11.96 -19.85
CA ASP A 60 -1.14 11.01 -20.70
C ASP A 60 -0.79 9.53 -20.43
N LEU A 61 -0.25 9.24 -19.25
CA LEU A 61 0.07 7.90 -18.80
C LEU A 61 -1.12 7.39 -18.00
N GLN A 62 -1.78 6.33 -18.47
CA GLN A 62 -2.80 5.63 -17.69
C GLN A 62 -2.14 4.51 -16.86
N PRO A 63 -1.83 4.72 -15.57
CA PRO A 63 -1.13 3.72 -14.77
C PRO A 63 -2.01 2.51 -14.44
N LEU A 64 -3.33 2.73 -14.31
CA LEU A 64 -4.26 1.69 -13.89
C LEU A 64 -4.82 0.95 -15.11
N THR A 65 -4.47 -0.32 -15.21
CA THR A 65 -5.02 -1.27 -16.18
C THR A 65 -5.90 -2.32 -15.51
N VAL A 66 -6.74 -3.01 -16.28
CA VAL A 66 -7.60 -4.12 -15.80
C VAL A 66 -6.79 -5.22 -15.09
N ALA A 67 -5.50 -5.38 -15.42
CA ALA A 67 -4.62 -6.33 -14.73
C ALA A 67 -4.52 -6.07 -13.22
N HIS A 68 -4.63 -4.81 -12.77
CA HIS A 68 -4.57 -4.41 -11.36
C HIS A 68 -5.80 -4.86 -10.57
N LEU A 69 -6.90 -5.26 -11.23
CA LEU A 69 -8.06 -5.82 -10.55
C LEU A 69 -7.82 -7.26 -10.07
N LYS A 70 -6.85 -7.98 -10.64
CA LYS A 70 -6.54 -9.35 -10.24
C LYS A 70 -6.14 -9.49 -8.77
N PRO A 71 -5.17 -8.70 -8.23
CA PRO A 71 -4.84 -8.76 -6.81
C PRO A 71 -6.02 -8.30 -5.93
N VAL A 72 -6.81 -7.33 -6.37
CA VAL A 72 -8.02 -6.90 -5.63
C VAL A 72 -9.04 -8.05 -5.53
N ALA A 73 -9.26 -8.77 -6.63
CA ALA A 73 -10.14 -9.95 -6.63
C ALA A 73 -9.57 -11.09 -5.76
N ALA A 74 -8.25 -11.34 -5.83
CA ALA A 74 -7.59 -12.35 -5.00
C ALA A 74 -7.64 -12.04 -3.50
N ALA A 75 -7.77 -10.77 -3.12
CA ALA A 75 -7.92 -10.36 -1.72
C ALA A 75 -9.25 -10.81 -1.11
N VAL A 76 -10.30 -11.05 -1.90
CA VAL A 76 -11.63 -11.47 -1.41
C VAL A 76 -11.58 -12.87 -0.76
N PRO A 77 -11.05 -13.92 -1.43
CA PRO A 77 -10.83 -15.21 -0.80
C PRO A 77 -9.94 -15.14 0.45
N LEU A 78 -8.86 -14.34 0.43
CA LEU A 78 -8.00 -14.13 1.59
C LEU A 78 -8.77 -13.55 2.77
N ALA A 79 -9.56 -12.49 2.55
CA ALA A 79 -10.36 -11.86 3.59
C ALA A 79 -11.39 -12.86 4.15
N THR A 80 -11.99 -13.67 3.27
CA THR A 80 -12.93 -14.72 3.67
C THR A 80 -12.27 -15.75 4.59
N VAL A 81 -11.12 -16.29 4.19
CA VAL A 81 -10.38 -17.31 4.96
C VAL A 81 -9.91 -16.77 6.30
N THR A 82 -9.39 -15.54 6.33
CA THR A 82 -8.90 -14.93 7.57
C THR A 82 -10.04 -14.64 8.55
N LEU A 83 -11.16 -14.09 8.07
CA LEU A 83 -12.35 -13.83 8.90
C LEU A 83 -12.97 -15.12 9.45
N VAL A 84 -13.11 -16.14 8.62
CA VAL A 84 -13.65 -17.46 9.04
C VAL A 84 -12.68 -18.15 10.00
N GLY A 85 -11.39 -18.17 9.69
CA GLY A 85 -10.38 -18.80 10.53
C GLY A 85 -10.31 -18.19 11.93
N HIS A 86 -10.40 -16.86 12.03
CA HIS A 86 -10.43 -16.17 13.31
C HIS A 86 -11.69 -16.48 14.14
N ARG A 87 -12.82 -16.77 13.48
CA ARG A 87 -14.07 -17.20 14.15
C ARG A 87 -14.00 -18.63 14.66
N LEU A 88 -13.27 -19.51 13.98
CA LEU A 88 -13.17 -20.93 14.34
C LEU A 88 -12.12 -21.17 15.43
N VAL A 89 -11.00 -20.46 15.38
CA VAL A 89 -9.92 -20.57 16.37
C VAL A 89 -9.64 -19.18 16.93
N PRO A 90 -10.27 -18.80 18.04
CA PRO A 90 -10.02 -17.51 18.66
C PRO A 90 -8.63 -17.45 19.29
N GLY A 91 -8.04 -16.25 19.32
CA GLY A 91 -6.73 -15.99 19.91
C GLY A 91 -5.60 -15.87 18.88
N LEU A 92 -4.38 -15.60 19.38
CA LEU A 92 -3.21 -15.28 18.56
C LEU A 92 -2.85 -16.40 17.58
N ALA A 93 -2.86 -17.65 18.05
CA ALA A 93 -2.52 -18.80 17.21
C ALA A 93 -3.47 -18.92 16.01
N GLY A 94 -4.77 -18.74 16.22
CA GLY A 94 -5.75 -18.76 15.13
C GLY A 94 -5.59 -17.58 14.17
N ALA A 95 -5.27 -16.38 14.68
CA ALA A 95 -4.97 -15.22 13.82
C ALA A 95 -3.74 -15.47 12.92
N VAL A 96 -2.65 -16.01 13.48
CA VAL A 96 -1.44 -16.33 12.73
C VAL A 96 -1.72 -17.41 11.67
N VAL A 97 -2.35 -18.53 12.07
CA VAL A 97 -2.65 -19.63 11.15
C VAL A 97 -3.60 -19.17 10.04
N ALA A 98 -4.68 -18.46 10.38
CA ALA A 98 -5.64 -17.97 9.39
C ALA A 98 -4.99 -16.97 8.41
N THR A 99 -4.05 -16.15 8.88
CA THR A 99 -3.27 -15.24 8.03
C THR A 99 -2.36 -16.01 7.07
N LEU A 100 -1.63 -17.01 7.55
CA LEU A 100 -0.75 -17.83 6.71
C LEU A 100 -1.55 -18.59 5.65
N VAL A 101 -2.67 -19.20 6.03
CA VAL A 101 -3.56 -19.90 5.10
C VAL A 101 -4.19 -18.92 4.12
N GLY A 102 -4.66 -17.76 4.58
CA GLY A 102 -5.19 -16.71 3.73
C GLY A 102 -4.17 -16.21 2.70
N LEU A 103 -2.90 -16.06 3.10
CA LEU A 103 -1.81 -15.67 2.21
C LEU A 103 -1.50 -16.74 1.16
N ALA A 104 -1.52 -18.01 1.55
CA ALA A 104 -1.36 -19.12 0.61
C ALA A 104 -2.52 -19.16 -0.41
N VAL A 105 -3.75 -18.93 0.05
CA VAL A 105 -4.93 -18.85 -0.81
C VAL A 105 -4.83 -17.65 -1.77
N TYR A 106 -4.45 -16.48 -1.28
CA TYR A 106 -4.21 -15.30 -2.11
C TYR A 106 -3.19 -15.58 -3.21
N ALA A 107 -2.05 -16.16 -2.85
CA ALA A 107 -0.99 -16.50 -3.81
C ALA A 107 -1.47 -17.52 -4.84
N GLY A 108 -2.24 -18.53 -4.42
CA GLY A 108 -2.84 -19.52 -5.31
C GLY A 108 -3.83 -18.91 -6.30
N VAL A 109 -4.76 -18.07 -5.81
CA VAL A 109 -5.75 -17.38 -6.66
C VAL A 109 -5.07 -16.42 -7.63
N LEU A 110 -4.08 -15.66 -7.17
CA LEU A 110 -3.34 -14.73 -8.01
C LEU A 110 -2.54 -15.46 -9.09
N SER A 111 -1.92 -16.59 -8.75
CA SER A 111 -1.22 -17.45 -9.70
C SER A 111 -2.18 -18.01 -10.77
N TRP A 112 -3.41 -18.33 -10.38
CA TRP A 112 -4.45 -18.80 -11.30
C TRP A 112 -4.99 -17.68 -12.21
N LEU A 113 -5.21 -16.47 -11.68
CA LEU A 113 -5.60 -15.29 -12.48
C LEU A 113 -4.50 -14.85 -13.46
N GLY A 114 -3.27 -15.33 -13.24
CA GLY A 114 -2.14 -15.23 -14.16
C GLY A 114 -1.43 -13.87 -14.10
N PHE A 115 -0.11 -13.93 -13.99
CA PHE A 115 0.75 -12.75 -14.02
C PHE A 115 0.83 -12.14 -15.44
N ALA A 116 1.04 -10.83 -15.52
CA ALA A 116 1.33 -10.12 -16.76
C ALA A 116 2.73 -10.49 -17.30
N PRO A 117 2.99 -10.33 -18.62
CA PRO A 117 4.33 -10.56 -19.18
C PRO A 117 5.43 -9.72 -18.51
N ALA A 118 5.12 -8.48 -18.13
CA ALA A 118 6.05 -7.60 -17.43
C ALA A 118 6.44 -8.13 -16.04
N GLU A 119 5.47 -8.67 -15.30
CA GLU A 119 5.69 -9.27 -13.98
C GLU A 119 6.60 -10.51 -14.08
N ARG A 120 6.37 -11.36 -15.10
CA ARG A 120 7.26 -12.52 -15.34
C ARG A 120 8.71 -12.10 -15.63
N ARG A 121 8.91 -11.02 -16.39
CA ARG A 121 10.25 -10.47 -16.65
C ARG A 121 10.91 -9.92 -15.39
N LEU A 122 10.15 -9.20 -14.56
CA LEU A 122 10.62 -8.71 -13.27
C LEU A 122 11.04 -9.85 -12.35
N VAL A 123 10.22 -10.89 -12.23
CA VAL A 123 10.55 -12.08 -11.42
C VAL A 123 11.81 -12.76 -11.96
N GLY A 124 11.94 -12.93 -13.27
CA GLY A 124 13.16 -13.47 -13.89
C GLY A 124 14.40 -12.66 -13.51
N ALA A 125 14.35 -11.34 -13.68
CA ALA A 125 15.45 -10.45 -13.31
C ALA A 125 15.78 -10.50 -11.81
N LEU A 126 14.77 -10.61 -10.95
CA LEU A 126 14.95 -10.72 -9.51
C LEU A 126 15.64 -12.04 -9.13
N VAL A 127 15.20 -13.15 -9.74
CA VAL A 127 15.77 -14.49 -9.54
C VAL A 127 17.21 -14.53 -10.02
N ASP A 128 17.49 -13.98 -11.20
CA ASP A 128 18.85 -13.93 -11.76
C ASP A 128 19.78 -13.09 -10.89
N ARG A 129 19.29 -11.96 -10.35
CA ARG A 129 20.03 -11.14 -9.39
C ARG A 129 20.26 -11.86 -8.05
N TYR A 130 19.29 -12.64 -7.57
CA TYR A 130 19.45 -13.38 -6.32
C TYR A 130 20.46 -14.52 -6.46
N ARG A 131 20.45 -15.20 -7.62
CA ARG A 131 21.42 -16.24 -7.99
C ARG A 131 22.84 -15.69 -8.17
N SER A 132 23.00 -14.43 -8.60
CA SER A 132 24.33 -13.84 -8.75
C SER A 132 24.96 -13.37 -7.43
N VAL A 133 24.15 -13.05 -6.42
CA VAL A 133 24.62 -12.62 -5.08
C VAL A 133 24.83 -13.81 -4.14
N THR A 134 24.14 -14.92 -4.37
CA THR A 134 24.30 -16.16 -3.59
C THR A 134 25.10 -17.16 -4.43
N PRO A 135 26.45 -17.16 -4.38
CA PRO A 135 27.21 -18.25 -4.96
C PRO A 135 26.81 -19.53 -4.21
N GLY A 136 26.36 -20.53 -4.95
CA GLY A 136 26.23 -21.90 -4.44
C GLY A 136 27.61 -22.47 -4.10
#